data_AF-A0A351MUY2-F1
#
_entry.id   AF-A0A351MUY2-F1
#
_cell.length_a   1.000
_cell.length_b   1.000
_cell.length_c   1.000
_cell.angle_alpha   90.00
_cell.angle_beta   90.00
_cell.angle_gamma   90.00
#
_symmetry.space_group_name_H-M   'P 1'
#
loop_
_entity.id
_entity.type
_entity.pdbx_description
1 polymer ?
#
loop_
_entity_poly.entity_id
_entity_poly.type
_entity_poly.pdbx_seq_one_letter_code
_entity_poly.pdbx_strand_id
1 'polypeptide(L)'
;MFHNTDDLRIRHRLPLVPPQDVLKELPASERVSEVISTSRKDIAKVIQAQDDRLVVIVGPCSIHDPEAAYEYADKLKAEAKRHAAELLVVMRVYFEKP
;
A
#
# COMPACT_ATOMS: atom_id res chain seq x y z
N MET A 1 31.48 31.92 27.25
CA MET A 1 31.82 31.09 26.08
C MET A 1 30.51 30.51 25.55
N PHE A 2 30.25 30.60 24.25
CA PHE A 2 29.12 29.89 23.65
C PHE A 2 29.56 28.47 23.32
N HIS A 3 28.87 27.47 23.87
CA HIS A 3 29.05 26.08 23.50
C HIS A 3 28.09 25.76 22.37
N ASN A 4 28.57 25.07 21.33
CA ASN A 4 27.67 24.49 20.34
C ASN A 4 26.84 23.41 21.03
N THR A 5 25.52 23.55 20.99
CA THR A 5 24.56 22.60 21.54
C THR A 5 23.73 21.92 20.46
N ASP A 6 23.98 22.22 19.19
CA ASP A 6 23.20 21.75 18.05
C ASP A 6 23.85 20.54 17.36
N ASP A 7 23.01 19.64 16.83
CA ASP A 7 23.37 18.46 16.04
C ASP A 7 24.47 17.54 16.62
N LEU A 8 24.68 17.56 17.95
CA LEU A 8 25.80 16.89 18.62
C LEU A 8 25.94 15.38 18.37
N ARG A 9 24.86 14.72 17.92
CA ARG A 9 24.81 13.28 17.62
C ARG A 9 24.23 12.96 16.24
N ILE A 10 24.13 13.96 15.36
CA ILE A 10 23.66 13.75 13.99
C ILE A 10 24.82 13.25 13.14
N ARG A 11 24.68 12.04 12.57
CA ARG A 11 25.70 11.50 11.65
C ARG A 11 25.68 12.28 10.33
N HIS A 12 24.52 12.34 9.68
CA HIS A 12 24.32 13.04 8.41
C HIS A 12 22.87 13.51 8.28
N ARG A 13 22.66 14.53 7.44
CA ARG A 13 21.35 14.93 6.90
C ARG A 13 21.40 14.79 5.39
N LEU A 14 20.43 14.09 4.83
CA LEU A 14 20.29 13.92 3.39
C LEU A 14 18.96 14.53 2.96
N PRO A 15 18.93 15.31 1.87
CA PRO A 15 17.66 15.76 1.30
C PRO A 15 16.85 14.55 0.83
N LEU A 16 15.54 14.59 1.05
CA LEU A 16 14.59 13.59 0.56
C LEU A 16 13.85 14.14 -0.66
N VAL A 17 13.55 13.28 -1.62
CA VAL A 17 12.76 13.65 -2.80
C VAL A 17 11.38 14.16 -2.35
N PRO A 18 10.94 15.35 -2.80
CA PRO A 18 9.63 15.87 -2.47
C PRO A 18 8.50 14.96 -3.01
N PRO A 19 7.39 14.77 -2.26
CA PRO A 19 6.28 13.94 -2.72
C PRO A 19 5.72 14.33 -4.10
N GLN A 20 5.68 15.63 -4.38
CA GLN A 20 5.21 16.16 -5.67
C GLN A 20 6.03 15.67 -6.87
N ASP A 21 7.31 15.36 -6.69
CA ASP A 21 8.18 14.97 -7.79
C ASP A 21 8.00 13.47 -8.08
N VAL A 22 7.83 12.66 -7.03
CA VAL A 22 7.42 11.24 -7.16
C VAL A 22 6.07 11.12 -7.87
N LEU A 23 5.09 11.96 -7.51
CA LEU A 23 3.76 11.95 -8.14
C LEU A 23 3.79 12.38 -9.62
N LYS A 24 4.73 13.25 -10.02
CA LYS A 24 4.92 13.62 -11.43
C LYS A 24 5.56 12.48 -12.22
N GLU A 25 6.51 11.77 -11.63
CA GLU A 25 7.20 10.64 -12.27
C GLU A 25 6.29 9.41 -12.40
N LEU A 26 5.45 9.17 -11.39
CA LEU A 26 4.54 8.02 -11.31
C LEU A 26 3.08 8.46 -11.17
N PRO A 27 2.48 9.10 -12.21
CA PRO A 27 1.10 9.55 -12.15
C PRO A 27 0.14 8.36 -12.10
N ALA A 28 -0.92 8.49 -11.30
CA ALA A 28 -1.99 7.50 -11.28
C ALA A 28 -2.71 7.49 -12.64
N SER A 29 -2.85 6.29 -13.22
CA SER A 29 -3.72 6.10 -14.39
C SER A 29 -5.20 6.12 -13.98
N GLU A 30 -6.10 6.31 -14.95
CA GLU A 30 -7.54 6.23 -14.73
C GLU A 30 -7.95 4.91 -14.04
N ARG A 31 -7.37 3.80 -14.51
CA ARG A 31 -7.58 2.48 -13.91
C ARG A 31 -7.14 2.40 -12.44
N VAL A 32 -6.00 3.00 -12.09
CA VAL A 32 -5.53 3.02 -10.69
C VAL A 32 -6.50 3.82 -9.82
N SER A 33 -6.96 4.98 -10.32
CA SER A 33 -7.95 5.81 -9.64
C SER A 33 -9.26 5.06 -9.40
N GLU A 34 -9.77 4.35 -10.41
CA GLU A 34 -10.99 3.54 -10.31
C GLU A 34 -10.84 2.42 -9.28
N VAL A 35 -9.76 1.64 -9.34
CA VAL A 35 -9.49 0.56 -8.38
C VAL A 35 -9.46 1.11 -6.96
N ILE A 36 -8.72 2.19 -6.70
CA ILE A 36 -8.63 2.79 -5.35
C ILE A 36 -10.00 3.28 -4.87
N SER A 37 -10.74 4.00 -5.73
CA SER A 37 -12.04 4.57 -5.39
C SER A 37 -13.07 3.47 -5.08
N THR A 38 -13.16 2.45 -5.93
CA THR A 38 -14.09 1.33 -5.77
C THR A 38 -13.73 0.48 -4.55
N SER A 39 -12.46 0.09 -4.38
CA SER A 39 -12.04 -0.69 -3.21
C SER A 39 -12.33 0.03 -1.90
N ARG A 40 -12.11 1.35 -1.81
CA ARG A 40 -12.43 2.13 -0.60
C ARG A 40 -13.93 2.14 -0.30
N LYS A 41 -14.77 2.31 -1.33
CA LYS A 41 -16.24 2.28 -1.18
C LYS A 41 -16.72 0.91 -0.73
N ASP A 42 -16.20 -0.16 -1.31
CA ASP A 42 -16.63 -1.52 -0.97
C ASP A 42 -16.18 -1.91 0.45
N ILE A 43 -14.95 -1.57 0.85
CA ILE A 43 -14.50 -1.74 2.24
C ILE A 43 -15.39 -0.95 3.21
N ALA A 44 -15.77 0.29 2.85
CA ALA A 44 -16.66 1.10 3.69
C ALA A 44 -18.05 0.48 3.85
N LYS A 45 -18.62 -0.13 2.80
CA LYS A 45 -19.90 -0.86 2.89
C LYS A 45 -19.79 -2.04 3.85
N VAL A 46 -18.71 -2.82 3.79
CA VAL A 46 -18.49 -3.94 4.72
C VAL A 46 -18.39 -3.45 6.17
N ILE A 47 -17.61 -2.38 6.43
CA ILE A 47 -17.49 -1.79 7.78
C ILE A 47 -18.85 -1.29 8.29
N GLN A 48 -19.71 -0.80 7.40
CA GLN A 48 -21.05 -0.32 7.73
C GLN A 48 -22.12 -1.43 7.73
N ALA A 49 -21.72 -2.69 7.60
CA ALA A 49 -22.61 -3.86 7.52
C ALA A 49 -23.67 -3.79 6.40
N GLN A 50 -23.36 -3.08 5.30
CA GLN A 50 -24.17 -3.00 4.08
C GLN A 50 -23.75 -4.02 3.02
N ASP A 51 -22.63 -4.71 3.25
CA ASP A 51 -22.06 -5.79 2.44
C ASP A 51 -21.56 -6.82 3.45
N ASP A 52 -21.99 -8.08 3.32
CA ASP A 52 -21.73 -9.16 4.27
C ASP A 52 -20.45 -9.93 3.97
N ARG A 53 -19.73 -9.56 2.90
CA ARG A 53 -18.44 -10.14 2.57
C ARG A 53 -17.39 -9.84 3.61
N LEU A 54 -16.40 -10.74 3.73
CA LEU A 54 -15.26 -10.56 4.62
C LEU A 54 -14.13 -9.80 3.92
N VAL A 55 -13.65 -8.69 4.51
CA VAL A 55 -12.42 -8.05 4.06
C VAL A 55 -11.21 -8.89 4.45
N VAL A 56 -10.40 -9.29 3.48
CA VAL A 56 -9.20 -10.12 3.68
C VAL A 56 -7.97 -9.36 3.21
N ILE A 57 -7.16 -8.87 4.16
CA ILE A 57 -5.86 -8.27 3.88
C ILE A 57 -4.80 -9.37 3.95
N VAL A 58 -4.25 -9.77 2.81
CA VAL A 58 -3.36 -10.94 2.71
C VAL A 58 -2.20 -10.68 1.74
N GLY A 59 -1.02 -11.18 2.08
CA GLY A 59 0.19 -11.02 1.28
C GLY A 59 1.46 -11.26 2.10
N PRO A 60 2.64 -11.07 1.48
CA PRO A 60 3.93 -11.19 2.16
C PRO A 60 4.03 -10.33 3.42
N CYS A 61 4.84 -10.75 4.39
CA CYS A 61 5.06 -9.98 5.62
C CYS A 61 5.64 -8.59 5.32
N SER A 62 6.67 -8.55 4.47
CA SER A 62 7.23 -7.35 3.84
C SER A 62 7.70 -7.69 2.43
N ILE A 63 7.65 -6.72 1.53
CA ILE A 63 8.10 -6.83 0.15
C ILE A 63 9.55 -6.37 0.07
N HIS A 64 10.42 -7.26 -0.40
CA HIS A 64 11.82 -6.99 -0.69
C HIS A 64 12.18 -7.27 -2.16
N ASP A 65 11.32 -8.00 -2.88
CA ASP A 65 11.45 -8.33 -4.29
C ASP A 65 10.18 -7.91 -5.04
N PRO A 66 10.26 -6.88 -5.93
CA PRO A 66 9.12 -6.45 -6.73
C PRO A 66 8.60 -7.51 -7.70
N GLU A 67 9.46 -8.33 -8.31
CA GLU A 67 9.04 -9.31 -9.32
C GLU A 67 8.21 -10.42 -8.67
N ALA A 68 8.69 -10.96 -7.54
CA ALA A 68 7.92 -11.91 -6.74
C ALA A 68 6.61 -11.31 -6.20
N ALA A 69 6.59 -10.01 -5.88
CA ALA A 69 5.37 -9.32 -5.46
C ALA A 69 4.34 -9.26 -6.60
N TYR A 70 4.75 -8.99 -7.84
CA TYR A 70 3.86 -9.02 -9.00
C TYR A 70 3.36 -10.44 -9.32
N GLU A 71 4.23 -11.46 -9.27
CA GLU A 71 3.82 -12.85 -9.44
C GLU A 71 2.78 -13.27 -8.40
N TYR A 72 2.99 -12.88 -7.14
CA TYR A 72 2.03 -13.10 -6.07
C TYR A 72 0.71 -12.37 -6.34
N ALA A 73 0.76 -11.11 -6.79
CA ALA A 73 -0.44 -10.32 -7.10
C ALA A 73 -1.29 -10.98 -8.19
N ASP A 74 -0.66 -11.55 -9.23
CA ASP A 74 -1.37 -12.24 -10.31
C ASP A 74 -2.07 -13.52 -9.82
N LYS A 75 -1.42 -14.31 -8.97
CA LYS A 75 -2.03 -15.48 -8.33
C LYS A 75 -3.17 -15.07 -7.41
N LEU A 76 -2.96 -14.05 -6.57
CA LEU A 76 -3.97 -13.55 -5.64
C LEU A 76 -5.20 -13.01 -6.38
N LYS A 77 -5.00 -12.34 -7.52
CA LYS A 77 -6.09 -11.82 -8.35
C LYS A 77 -7.00 -12.93 -8.88
N ALA A 78 -6.44 -14.09 -9.24
CA ALA A 78 -7.24 -15.24 -9.67
C ALA A 78 -8.11 -15.77 -8.52
N GLU A 79 -7.55 -15.90 -7.31
CA GLU A 79 -8.28 -16.33 -6.12
C GLU A 79 -9.32 -15.30 -5.66
N ALA A 80 -8.99 -14.01 -5.72
CA ALA A 80 -9.92 -12.92 -5.42
C ALA A 80 -11.16 -12.97 -6.32
N LYS A 81 -10.98 -13.30 -7.61
CA LYS A 81 -12.10 -13.49 -8.54
C LYS A 81 -12.93 -14.73 -8.19
N ARG A 82 -12.27 -15.84 -7.85
CA ARG A 82 -12.92 -17.11 -7.49
C ARG A 82 -13.80 -16.99 -6.24
N HIS A 83 -13.40 -16.15 -5.29
CA HIS A 83 -14.07 -15.96 -4.00
C HIS A 83 -14.82 -14.63 -3.88
N ALA A 84 -15.10 -13.95 -5.00
CA ALA A 84 -15.63 -12.58 -5.00
C ALA A 84 -17.03 -12.44 -4.38
N ALA A 85 -17.78 -13.55 -4.30
CA ALA A 85 -19.12 -13.59 -3.70
C ALA A 85 -19.06 -13.49 -2.17
N GLU A 86 -18.02 -14.05 -1.53
CA GLU A 86 -17.90 -14.09 -0.07
C GLU A 86 -16.79 -13.18 0.47
N LEU A 87 -15.77 -12.86 -0.34
CA LEU A 87 -14.55 -12.17 0.10
C LEU A 87 -14.29 -10.88 -0.67
N LEU A 88 -13.83 -9.86 0.06
CA LEU A 88 -13.21 -8.64 -0.47
C LEU A 88 -11.71 -8.69 -0.19
N VAL A 89 -10.96 -9.26 -1.15
CA VAL A 89 -9.52 -9.49 -1.01
C VAL A 89 -8.71 -8.23 -1.33
N VAL A 90 -7.76 -7.88 -0.46
CA VAL A 90 -6.82 -6.76 -0.61
C VAL A 90 -5.40 -7.26 -0.41
N MET A 91 -4.52 -7.04 -1.40
CA MET A 91 -3.13 -7.43 -1.28
C MET A 91 -2.41 -6.59 -0.20
N ARG A 92 -1.69 -7.26 0.69
CA ARG A 92 -0.78 -6.63 1.66
C ARG A 92 0.52 -6.21 0.96
N VAL A 93 0.82 -4.90 0.96
CA VAL A 93 2.01 -4.31 0.34
C VAL A 93 2.78 -3.48 1.40
N TYR A 94 3.51 -4.16 2.29
CA TYR A 94 4.28 -3.52 3.36
C TYR A 94 5.76 -3.49 2.98
N PHE A 95 6.45 -2.37 3.18
CA PHE A 95 7.86 -2.21 2.78
C PHE A 95 8.87 -2.52 3.89
N GLU A 96 8.42 -2.46 5.15
CA GLU A 96 9.28 -2.52 6.33
C GLU A 96 8.63 -3.36 7.43
N LYS A 97 9.48 -3.96 8.26
CA LYS A 97 9.10 -4.55 9.54
C LYS A 97 9.84 -3.79 10.65
N PRO A 98 9.13 -3.33 11.69
CA PRO A 98 9.75 -2.67 12.84
C PRO A 98 10.62 -3.63 13.67
#